data_AF-A0A965J7B5-F1
#
_entry.id   AF-A0A965J7B5-F1
#
_cell.length_a   1.000
_cell.length_b   1.000
_cell.length_c   1.000
_cell.angle_alpha   90.00
_cell.angle_beta   90.00
_cell.angle_gamma   90.00
#
_symmetry.space_group_name_H-M   'P 1'
#
loop_
_entity.id
_entity.type
_entity.pdbx_description
1 polymer ?
#
loop_
_entity_poly.entity_id
_entity_poly.type
_entity_poly.pdbx_seq_one_letter_code
_entity_poly.pdbx_strand_id
1 'polypeptide(L)'
;MNSVFKNICQNHCRDVTEYLRRSRILNSGQHLADFLHTNKLADKNEEVFEVFNRSTKFLADAGKKYYGTQEAANWHYKFLRSVADFKVILGSPMLTNAGRREKSVSACSIPPVNLSKMKREEIAQMVGDYHTRGMGTGFCLDDVAQPAEMVRYLNQVAMAEVQKGMIERSCGNMGVLSIHHPEVLSFIRVKQDSPDIKDWKFNLSVNITDAFIQSLENKEPFTLSNGQKVDPQVLMSLIAEHAHATGDPGLIFMDRINRLNRVPHMGRYETVVPCGEVSLFSGEVCQFSYLNLPRFLEKGEIDWDALKESIQTTMLILDNAVEVNIDRMPTKQSAEVISNLRRVGIGICGFSEVLQAKKSPTVPLRHKISQKS
;
A
#
# COMPACT_ATOMS: atom_id res chain seq x y z
N MET A 1 -20.80 25.94 -5.84
CA MET A 1 -20.02 25.06 -4.93
C MET A 1 -18.84 24.41 -5.63
N ASN A 2 -19.02 23.67 -6.73
CA ASN A 2 -17.89 23.06 -7.46
C ASN A 2 -16.85 24.09 -7.94
N SER A 3 -17.25 25.31 -8.29
CA SER A 3 -16.32 26.41 -8.61
C SER A 3 -15.41 26.80 -7.45
N VAL A 4 -15.92 26.81 -6.21
CA VAL A 4 -15.14 27.13 -5.01
C VAL A 4 -14.11 26.04 -4.74
N PHE A 5 -14.53 24.77 -4.75
CA PHE A 5 -13.60 23.65 -4.54
C PHE A 5 -12.59 23.52 -5.68
N LYS A 6 -12.98 23.84 -6.92
CA LYS A 6 -12.06 23.90 -8.05
C LYS A 6 -10.97 24.95 -7.82
N ASN A 7 -11.33 26.15 -7.37
CA ASN A 7 -10.36 27.21 -7.06
C ASN A 7 -9.42 26.81 -5.91
N ILE A 8 -9.94 26.19 -4.84
CA ILE A 8 -9.12 25.67 -3.73
C ILE A 8 -8.12 24.62 -4.25
N CYS A 9 -8.61 23.64 -5.01
CA CYS A 9 -7.78 22.60 -5.61
C CYS A 9 -6.70 23.19 -6.51
N GLN A 10 -7.05 24.13 -7.40
CA GLN A 10 -6.10 24.78 -8.31
C GLN A 10 -4.98 25.54 -7.58
N ASN A 11 -5.32 26.24 -6.48
CA ASN A 11 -4.33 26.92 -5.65
C ASN A 11 -3.33 25.91 -5.06
N HIS A 12 -3.81 24.80 -4.49
CA HIS A 12 -2.94 23.77 -3.96
C HIS A 12 -2.13 23.04 -5.04
N CYS A 13 -2.72 22.80 -6.21
CA CYS A 13 -2.02 22.20 -7.34
C CYS A 13 -0.85 23.05 -7.81
N ARG A 14 -0.99 24.39 -7.78
CA ARG A 14 0.12 25.31 -8.10
C ARG A 14 1.27 25.14 -7.11
N ASP A 15 1.00 25.15 -5.81
CA ASP A 15 2.02 25.00 -4.77
C ASP A 15 2.76 23.65 -4.89
N VAL A 16 2.02 22.57 -5.12
CA VAL A 16 2.59 21.23 -5.31
C VAL A 16 3.41 21.18 -6.61
N THR A 17 2.93 21.78 -7.69
CA THR A 17 3.66 21.86 -8.96
C THR A 17 5.02 22.55 -8.76
N GLU A 18 5.06 23.69 -8.08
CA GLU A 18 6.30 24.40 -7.79
C GLU A 18 7.26 23.56 -6.95
N TYR A 19 6.75 22.85 -5.95
CA TYR A 19 7.55 21.94 -5.13
C TYR A 19 8.16 20.79 -5.95
N LEU A 20 7.37 20.14 -6.79
CA LEU A 20 7.83 19.04 -7.63
C LEU A 20 8.88 19.51 -8.65
N ARG A 21 8.76 20.74 -9.16
CA ARG A 21 9.79 21.35 -10.02
C ARG A 21 11.09 21.62 -9.26
N ARG A 22 11.02 22.20 -8.05
CA ARG A 22 12.20 22.40 -7.19
C ARG A 22 12.89 21.09 -6.82
N SER A 23 12.10 20.02 -6.68
CA SER A 23 12.58 18.67 -6.38
C SER A 23 13.04 17.89 -7.61
N ARG A 24 13.04 18.51 -8.80
CA ARG A 24 13.41 17.90 -10.10
C ARG A 24 12.58 16.67 -10.48
N ILE A 25 11.36 16.57 -9.95
CA ILE A 25 10.39 15.54 -10.34
C ILE A 25 9.62 15.99 -11.58
N LEU A 26 9.33 17.30 -11.68
CA LEU A 26 8.71 17.92 -12.85
C LEU A 26 9.71 18.83 -13.57
N ASN A 27 9.70 18.79 -14.90
CA ASN A 27 10.44 19.72 -15.73
C ASN A 27 9.80 21.12 -15.72
N SER A 28 10.56 22.12 -16.18
CA SER A 28 10.04 23.47 -16.42
C SER A 28 8.87 23.39 -17.41
N GLY A 29 7.75 24.03 -17.08
CA GLY A 29 6.52 23.99 -17.88
C GLY A 29 5.55 22.83 -17.56
N GLN A 30 6.00 21.75 -16.90
CA GLN A 30 5.08 20.66 -16.50
C GLN A 30 4.31 21.00 -15.24
N HIS A 31 3.02 20.64 -15.21
CA HIS A 31 2.08 20.82 -14.12
C HIS A 31 1.75 19.49 -13.42
N LEU A 32 1.12 19.55 -12.26
CA LEU A 32 0.69 18.35 -11.53
C LEU A 32 -0.23 17.45 -12.37
N ALA A 33 -1.08 18.02 -13.24
CA ALA A 33 -1.91 17.25 -14.16
C ALA A 33 -1.06 16.36 -15.08
N ASP A 34 0.04 16.88 -15.64
CA ASP A 34 0.96 16.11 -16.50
C ASP A 34 1.56 14.91 -15.75
N PHE A 35 1.84 15.06 -14.45
CA PHE A 35 2.29 13.95 -13.61
C PHE A 35 1.21 12.87 -13.51
N LEU A 36 -0.05 13.25 -13.29
CA LEU A 36 -1.16 12.31 -13.21
C LEU A 36 -1.39 11.60 -14.55
N HIS A 37 -1.28 12.31 -15.68
CA HIS A 37 -1.41 11.72 -17.02
C HIS A 37 -0.28 10.74 -17.32
N THR A 38 0.97 11.13 -17.06
CA THR A 38 2.15 10.30 -17.27
C THR A 38 2.07 9.00 -16.47
N ASN A 39 1.54 9.08 -15.25
CA ASN A 39 1.35 7.92 -14.37
C ASN A 39 -0.01 7.22 -14.53
N LYS A 40 -0.77 7.56 -15.58
CA LYS A 40 -2.09 6.98 -15.91
C LYS A 40 -3.13 7.08 -14.78
N LEU A 41 -2.93 8.01 -13.84
CA LEU A 41 -3.89 8.33 -12.77
C LEU A 41 -5.07 9.14 -13.29
N ALA A 42 -4.84 9.93 -14.34
CA ALA A 42 -5.83 10.76 -15.02
C ALA A 42 -5.83 10.46 -16.53
N ASP A 43 -6.96 10.66 -17.20
CA ASP A 43 -7.03 10.63 -18.67
C ASP A 43 -6.41 11.90 -19.28
N LYS A 44 -6.00 11.85 -20.56
CA LYS A 44 -5.22 12.93 -21.22
C LYS A 44 -5.79 14.34 -21.09
N ASN A 45 -7.11 14.46 -20.93
CA ASN A 45 -7.81 15.75 -20.86
C ASN A 45 -8.40 16.01 -19.46
N GLU A 46 -8.11 15.16 -18.48
CA GLU A 46 -8.69 15.24 -17.15
C GLU A 46 -7.79 16.09 -16.24
N GLU A 47 -8.35 17.17 -15.71
CA GLU A 47 -7.68 18.03 -14.73
C GLU A 47 -7.68 17.39 -13.34
N VAL A 48 -6.75 17.80 -12.46
CA VAL A 48 -6.64 17.24 -11.09
C VAL A 48 -7.98 17.28 -10.32
N PHE A 49 -8.71 18.39 -10.44
CA PHE A 49 -10.02 18.52 -9.80
C PHE A 49 -11.06 17.56 -10.37
N GLU A 50 -11.00 17.24 -11.66
CA GLU A 50 -11.94 16.31 -12.31
C GLU A 50 -11.70 14.88 -11.85
N VAL A 51 -10.42 14.48 -11.69
CA VAL A 51 -10.05 13.21 -11.05
C VAL A 51 -10.67 13.11 -9.66
N PHE A 52 -10.48 14.16 -8.83
CA PHE A 52 -11.03 14.17 -7.47
C PHE A 52 -12.57 14.12 -7.47
N ASN A 53 -13.21 14.89 -8.34
CA ASN A 53 -14.66 14.90 -8.48
C ASN A 53 -15.22 13.54 -8.90
N ARG A 54 -14.65 12.92 -9.95
CA ARG A 54 -15.05 11.59 -10.44
C ARG A 54 -14.85 10.52 -9.36
N SER A 55 -13.66 10.45 -8.77
CA SER A 55 -13.35 9.43 -7.75
C SER A 55 -14.23 9.56 -6.52
N THR A 56 -14.39 10.78 -5.98
CA THR A 56 -15.22 10.99 -4.79
C THR A 56 -16.71 10.78 -5.05
N LYS A 57 -17.20 11.16 -6.24
CA LYS A 57 -18.59 10.90 -6.64
C LYS A 57 -18.87 9.40 -6.73
N PHE A 58 -17.98 8.67 -7.39
CA PHE A 58 -18.10 7.23 -7.55
C PHE A 58 -18.11 6.51 -6.19
N LEU A 59 -17.19 6.88 -5.28
CA LEU A 59 -17.14 6.32 -3.94
C LEU A 59 -18.39 6.70 -3.12
N ALA A 60 -18.86 7.94 -3.16
CA ALA A 60 -20.07 8.34 -2.44
C ALA A 60 -21.32 7.61 -2.96
N ASP A 61 -21.40 7.35 -4.27
CA ASP A 61 -22.51 6.63 -4.90
C ASP A 61 -22.59 5.16 -4.47
N ALA A 62 -21.46 4.52 -4.12
CA ALA A 62 -21.45 3.14 -3.63
C ALA A 62 -22.26 2.98 -2.33
N GLY A 63 -22.31 4.01 -1.49
CA GLY A 63 -23.10 3.97 -0.26
C GLY A 63 -24.58 4.35 -0.43
N LYS A 64 -25.06 4.66 -1.65
CA LYS A 64 -26.49 4.98 -1.91
C LYS A 64 -27.44 3.92 -1.36
N LYS A 65 -27.05 2.64 -1.42
CA LYS A 65 -27.87 1.54 -0.92
C LYS A 65 -28.04 1.54 0.61
N TYR A 66 -27.19 2.27 1.34
CA TYR A 66 -27.22 2.35 2.80
C TYR A 66 -27.88 3.62 3.33
N TYR A 67 -27.59 4.77 2.74
CA TYR A 67 -28.05 6.07 3.24
C TYR A 67 -28.87 6.88 2.22
N GLY A 68 -29.16 6.32 1.04
CA GLY A 68 -30.00 6.93 0.02
C GLY A 68 -29.29 7.96 -0.86
N THR A 69 -29.96 8.36 -1.95
CA THR A 69 -29.38 9.24 -2.99
C THR A 69 -29.04 10.64 -2.48
N GLN A 70 -29.89 11.22 -1.63
CA GLN A 70 -29.67 12.57 -1.13
C GLN A 70 -28.44 12.64 -0.21
N GLU A 71 -28.30 11.67 0.69
CA GLU A 71 -27.15 11.64 1.60
C GLU A 71 -25.86 11.26 0.87
N ALA A 72 -25.94 10.44 -0.18
CA ALA A 72 -24.81 10.20 -1.08
C ALA A 72 -24.30 11.49 -1.73
N ALA A 73 -25.19 12.38 -2.16
CA ALA A 73 -24.81 13.67 -2.71
C ALA A 73 -24.12 14.55 -1.64
N ASN A 74 -24.63 14.56 -0.41
CA ASN A 74 -24.02 15.28 0.71
C ASN A 74 -22.61 14.75 1.02
N TRP A 75 -22.43 13.43 1.06
CA TRP A 75 -21.13 12.81 1.26
C TRP A 75 -20.16 13.08 0.13
N HIS A 76 -20.61 13.05 -1.13
CA HIS A 76 -19.79 13.45 -2.25
C HIS A 76 -19.20 14.85 -2.05
N TYR A 77 -20.00 15.82 -1.60
CA TYR A 77 -19.49 17.17 -1.32
C TYR A 77 -18.43 17.19 -0.21
N LYS A 78 -18.65 16.45 0.88
CA LYS A 78 -17.66 16.35 1.99
C LYS A 78 -16.37 15.67 1.53
N PHE A 79 -16.49 14.60 0.75
CA PHE A 79 -15.36 13.87 0.19
C PHE A 79 -14.56 14.78 -0.75
N LEU A 80 -15.24 15.42 -1.70
CA LEU A 80 -14.62 16.31 -2.67
C LEU A 80 -13.91 17.48 -1.99
N ARG A 81 -14.54 18.11 -0.98
CA ARG A 81 -13.90 19.18 -0.20
C ARG A 81 -12.61 18.70 0.46
N SER A 82 -12.64 17.54 1.12
CA SER A 82 -11.50 17.00 1.87
C SER A 82 -10.31 16.66 0.97
N VAL A 83 -10.58 16.15 -0.23
CA VAL A 83 -9.53 15.82 -1.22
C VAL A 83 -9.06 17.08 -1.96
N ALA A 84 -9.96 18.00 -2.33
CA ALA A 84 -9.61 19.25 -2.98
C ALA A 84 -8.77 20.19 -2.10
N ASP A 85 -8.94 20.12 -0.77
CA ASP A 85 -8.12 20.81 0.24
C ASP A 85 -6.83 20.03 0.59
N PHE A 86 -6.58 18.91 -0.10
CA PHE A 86 -5.40 18.04 0.09
C PHE A 86 -5.25 17.52 1.53
N LYS A 87 -6.32 17.59 2.35
CA LYS A 87 -6.37 17.02 3.72
C LYS A 87 -6.40 15.51 3.68
N VAL A 88 -7.14 14.96 2.73
CA VAL A 88 -7.25 13.51 2.48
C VAL A 88 -6.63 13.21 1.13
N ILE A 89 -5.66 12.29 1.12
CA ILE A 89 -5.02 11.79 -0.10
C ILE A 89 -5.56 10.39 -0.37
N LEU A 90 -6.29 10.24 -1.48
CA LEU A 90 -6.82 8.94 -1.90
C LEU A 90 -5.70 8.00 -2.32
N GLY A 91 -5.89 6.71 -2.08
CA GLY A 91 -4.99 5.68 -2.61
C GLY A 91 -4.93 5.74 -4.14
N SER A 92 -3.78 5.38 -4.72
CA SER A 92 -3.57 5.41 -6.17
C SER A 92 -4.69 4.71 -6.97
N PRO A 93 -5.14 3.48 -6.62
CA PRO A 93 -6.19 2.80 -7.37
C PRO A 93 -7.56 3.50 -7.29
N MET A 94 -7.85 4.23 -6.21
CA MET A 94 -9.07 5.05 -6.12
C MET A 94 -9.02 6.23 -7.11
N LEU A 95 -7.86 6.82 -7.32
CA LEU A 95 -7.67 7.86 -8.35
C LEU A 95 -7.75 7.25 -9.76
N THR A 96 -7.08 6.11 -9.95
CA THR A 96 -6.98 5.44 -11.25
C THR A 96 -8.28 4.82 -11.72
N ASN A 97 -9.02 4.10 -10.87
CA ASN A 97 -10.08 3.18 -11.30
C ASN A 97 -11.50 3.68 -11.00
N ALA A 98 -11.71 4.43 -9.92
CA ALA A 98 -13.05 4.84 -9.47
C ALA A 98 -13.80 5.66 -10.53
N GLY A 99 -14.95 5.18 -11.01
CA GLY A 99 -15.75 5.89 -12.02
C GLY A 99 -15.13 5.93 -13.43
N ARG A 100 -14.04 5.19 -13.66
CA ARG A 100 -13.39 5.08 -14.98
C ARG A 100 -13.30 3.64 -15.47
N ARG A 101 -13.11 2.68 -14.56
CA ARG A 101 -12.83 1.28 -14.91
C ARG A 101 -13.61 0.33 -14.04
N GLU A 102 -13.98 -0.80 -14.64
CA GLU A 102 -14.49 -1.98 -13.94
C GLU A 102 -13.32 -2.77 -13.33
N LYS A 103 -12.51 -2.09 -12.52
CA LYS A 103 -11.37 -2.66 -11.78
C LYS A 103 -11.48 -2.35 -10.30
N SER A 104 -10.80 -3.14 -9.48
CA SER A 104 -10.71 -2.92 -8.03
C SER A 104 -10.20 -1.50 -7.71
N VAL A 105 -10.64 -0.93 -6.59
CA VAL A 105 -10.07 0.30 -6.01
C VAL A 105 -9.14 0.02 -4.82
N SER A 106 -8.85 -1.27 -4.56
CA SER A 106 -7.87 -1.74 -3.57
C SER A 106 -6.45 -1.57 -4.07
N ALA A 107 -5.50 -1.35 -3.15
CA ALA A 107 -4.08 -1.22 -3.48
C ALA A 107 -3.29 -2.51 -3.28
N CYS A 108 -3.65 -3.33 -2.30
CA CYS A 108 -2.88 -4.51 -1.95
C CYS A 108 -3.78 -5.69 -1.55
N SER A 109 -3.25 -6.90 -1.70
CA SER A 109 -3.92 -8.16 -1.38
C SER A 109 -2.96 -9.28 -1.01
N ILE A 110 -3.50 -10.32 -0.38
CA ILE A 110 -2.86 -11.64 -0.30
C ILE A 110 -3.69 -12.58 -1.16
N PRO A 111 -3.26 -12.93 -2.38
CA PRO A 111 -3.97 -13.88 -3.22
C PRO A 111 -4.14 -15.23 -2.50
N PRO A 112 -5.28 -15.92 -2.61
CA PRO A 112 -5.51 -17.21 -1.96
C PRO A 112 -4.86 -18.35 -2.74
N VAL A 113 -3.54 -18.26 -2.93
CA VAL A 113 -2.74 -19.27 -3.63
C VAL A 113 -2.11 -20.23 -2.64
N ASN A 114 -2.16 -21.53 -2.93
CA ASN A 114 -1.34 -22.51 -2.22
C ASN A 114 -0.10 -22.83 -3.05
N LEU A 115 1.01 -22.14 -2.76
CA LEU A 115 2.25 -22.23 -3.55
C LEU A 115 2.88 -23.62 -3.57
N SER A 116 2.57 -24.47 -2.58
CA SER A 116 3.11 -25.83 -2.48
C SER A 116 2.28 -26.88 -3.25
N LYS A 117 1.01 -26.58 -3.54
CA LYS A 117 0.05 -27.55 -4.10
C LYS A 117 -0.47 -27.18 -5.49
N MET A 118 -0.55 -25.88 -5.79
CA MET A 118 -1.06 -25.42 -7.07
C MET A 118 -0.01 -25.55 -8.17
N LYS A 119 -0.47 -25.72 -9.41
CA LYS A 119 0.42 -25.68 -10.57
C LYS A 119 0.90 -24.25 -10.80
N ARG A 120 2.09 -24.10 -11.39
CA ARG A 120 2.69 -22.79 -11.68
C ARG A 120 1.77 -21.91 -12.53
N GLU A 121 1.13 -22.50 -13.54
CA GLU A 121 0.23 -21.78 -14.44
C GLU A 121 -1.02 -21.26 -13.72
N GLU A 122 -1.56 -22.04 -12.77
CA GLU A 122 -2.71 -21.64 -11.95
C GLU A 122 -2.32 -20.50 -11.00
N ILE A 123 -1.12 -20.57 -10.40
CA ILE A 123 -0.57 -19.50 -9.56
C ILE A 123 -0.40 -18.22 -10.40
N ALA A 124 0.25 -18.30 -11.56
CA ALA A 124 0.48 -17.14 -12.43
C ALA A 124 -0.83 -16.51 -12.90
N GLN A 125 -1.82 -17.32 -13.28
CA GLN A 125 -3.14 -16.82 -13.67
C GLN A 125 -3.80 -16.07 -12.51
N MET A 126 -3.86 -16.68 -11.32
CA MET A 126 -4.50 -16.05 -10.17
C MET A 126 -3.78 -14.76 -9.76
N VAL A 127 -2.45 -14.78 -9.67
CA VAL A 127 -1.64 -13.59 -9.35
C VAL A 127 -1.86 -12.48 -10.38
N GLY A 128 -1.87 -12.82 -11.67
CA GLY A 128 -2.16 -11.88 -12.76
C GLY A 128 -3.55 -11.26 -12.66
N ASP A 129 -4.56 -11.98 -12.18
CA ASP A 129 -5.89 -11.42 -11.97
C ASP A 129 -5.90 -10.32 -10.88
N TYR A 130 -5.02 -10.39 -9.88
CA TYR A 130 -4.83 -9.30 -8.91
C TYR A 130 -3.99 -8.16 -9.51
N HIS A 131 -2.88 -8.46 -10.19
CA HIS A 131 -1.99 -7.44 -10.74
C HIS A 131 -2.63 -6.58 -11.84
N THR A 132 -3.45 -7.20 -12.71
CA THR A 132 -4.20 -6.48 -13.76
C THR A 132 -5.24 -5.50 -13.21
N ARG A 133 -5.62 -5.67 -11.94
CA ARG A 133 -6.47 -4.74 -11.17
C ARG A 133 -5.66 -3.68 -10.41
N GLY A 134 -4.33 -3.71 -10.49
CA GLY A 134 -3.42 -2.75 -9.86
C GLY A 134 -3.15 -3.03 -8.38
N MET A 135 -3.33 -4.29 -7.96
CA MET A 135 -3.14 -4.71 -6.57
C MET A 135 -1.75 -5.31 -6.39
N GLY A 136 -0.96 -4.76 -5.48
CA GLY A 136 0.29 -5.39 -5.05
C GLY A 136 0.02 -6.60 -4.15
N THR A 137 0.85 -7.64 -4.26
CA THR A 137 0.56 -8.95 -3.63
C THR A 137 1.59 -9.37 -2.60
N GLY A 138 1.17 -10.10 -1.57
CA GLY A 138 2.07 -10.70 -0.59
C GLY A 138 1.95 -12.23 -0.58
N PHE A 139 3.05 -12.91 -0.27
CA PHE A 139 3.14 -14.37 -0.29
C PHE A 139 3.86 -14.90 0.95
N CYS A 140 3.29 -15.94 1.57
CA CYS A 140 3.98 -16.76 2.56
C CYS A 140 4.64 -17.94 1.84
N LEU A 141 5.94 -18.14 2.09
CA LEU A 141 6.75 -19.16 1.40
C LEU A 141 7.09 -20.35 2.31
N ASP A 142 6.57 -20.38 3.53
CA ASP A 142 6.95 -21.34 4.58
C ASP A 142 6.71 -22.81 4.17
N ASP A 143 5.67 -23.08 3.38
CA ASP A 143 5.32 -24.43 2.93
C ASP A 143 5.98 -24.82 1.59
N VAL A 144 6.83 -23.95 1.02
CA VAL A 144 7.44 -24.15 -0.30
C VAL A 144 8.81 -24.81 -0.14
N ALA A 145 8.99 -26.00 -0.74
CA ALA A 145 10.25 -26.75 -0.65
C ALA A 145 11.48 -25.97 -1.17
N GLN A 146 11.32 -25.19 -2.24
CA GLN A 146 12.38 -24.36 -2.84
C GLN A 146 11.94 -22.89 -2.92
N PRO A 147 11.94 -22.16 -1.79
CA PRO A 147 11.35 -20.82 -1.72
C PRO A 147 12.10 -19.80 -2.59
N ALA A 148 13.42 -19.92 -2.70
CA ALA A 148 14.24 -19.08 -3.58
C ALA A 148 13.88 -19.23 -5.07
N GLU A 149 13.58 -20.46 -5.51
CA GLU A 149 13.14 -20.72 -6.89
C GLU A 149 11.72 -20.17 -7.13
N MET A 150 10.81 -20.40 -6.18
CA MET A 150 9.44 -19.90 -6.27
C MET A 150 9.38 -18.37 -6.37
N VAL A 151 10.17 -17.65 -5.56
CA VAL A 151 10.23 -16.18 -5.64
C VAL A 151 10.77 -15.72 -6.99
N ARG A 152 11.81 -16.37 -7.52
CA ARG A 152 12.32 -16.04 -8.87
C ARG A 152 11.25 -16.24 -9.93
N TYR A 153 10.49 -17.33 -9.84
CA TYR A 153 9.37 -17.61 -10.74
C TYR A 153 8.28 -16.53 -10.64
N LEU A 154 7.82 -16.19 -9.44
CA LEU A 154 6.81 -15.15 -9.25
C LEU A 154 7.31 -13.77 -9.72
N ASN A 155 8.60 -13.47 -9.51
CA ASN A 155 9.22 -12.26 -10.02
C ASN A 155 9.21 -12.21 -11.57
N GLN A 156 9.49 -13.34 -12.23
CA GLN A 156 9.39 -13.44 -13.69
C GLN A 156 7.96 -13.24 -14.19
N VAL A 157 6.94 -13.78 -13.49
CA VAL A 157 5.53 -13.54 -13.80
C VAL A 157 5.23 -12.04 -13.74
N ALA A 158 5.58 -11.37 -12.64
CA ALA A 158 5.36 -9.93 -12.47
C ALA A 158 6.10 -9.06 -13.51
N MET A 159 7.33 -9.44 -13.87
CA MET A 159 8.09 -8.75 -14.93
C MET A 159 7.45 -8.94 -16.31
N ALA A 160 7.00 -10.15 -16.64
CA ALA A 160 6.37 -10.46 -17.91
C ALA A 160 5.06 -9.68 -18.10
N GLU A 161 4.28 -9.49 -17.04
CA GLU A 161 3.06 -8.67 -17.08
C GLU A 161 3.33 -7.20 -17.41
N VAL A 162 4.42 -6.63 -16.89
CA VAL A 162 4.86 -5.27 -17.24
C VAL A 162 5.30 -5.23 -18.70
N GLN A 163 6.16 -6.15 -19.12
CA GLN A 163 6.71 -6.18 -20.49
C GLN A 163 5.64 -6.37 -21.55
N LYS A 164 4.62 -7.18 -21.27
CA LYS A 164 3.47 -7.42 -22.16
C LYS A 164 2.44 -6.29 -22.13
N GLY A 165 2.63 -5.27 -21.29
CA GLY A 165 1.66 -4.18 -21.13
C GLY A 165 0.32 -4.60 -20.53
N MET A 166 0.28 -5.76 -19.85
CA MET A 166 -0.93 -6.27 -19.20
C MET A 166 -1.34 -5.41 -17.99
N ILE A 167 -0.33 -4.81 -17.34
CA ILE A 167 -0.53 -3.91 -16.21
C ILE A 167 -0.07 -2.50 -16.58
N GLU A 168 -0.85 -1.52 -16.14
CA GLU A 168 -0.57 -0.13 -16.47
C GLU A 168 0.52 0.50 -15.60
N ARG A 169 0.64 -0.01 -14.37
CA ARG A 169 1.64 0.36 -13.37
C ARG A 169 2.19 -0.92 -12.77
N SER A 170 3.50 -0.93 -12.54
CA SER A 170 4.15 -2.03 -11.82
C SER A 170 3.53 -2.18 -10.43
N CYS A 171 3.12 -3.41 -10.10
CA CYS A 171 2.70 -3.75 -8.75
C CYS A 171 3.92 -4.18 -7.93
N GLY A 172 3.99 -3.74 -6.68
CA GLY A 172 4.96 -4.26 -5.73
C GLY A 172 4.51 -5.63 -5.22
N ASN A 173 5.47 -6.47 -4.83
CA ASN A 173 5.19 -7.78 -4.28
C ASN A 173 5.99 -8.00 -2.98
N MET A 174 5.53 -8.88 -2.11
CA MET A 174 6.24 -9.29 -0.89
C MET A 174 6.38 -10.81 -0.84
N GLY A 175 7.59 -11.31 -0.61
CA GLY A 175 7.84 -12.69 -0.21
C GLY A 175 8.33 -12.76 1.23
N VAL A 176 7.63 -13.50 2.08
CA VAL A 176 8.04 -13.74 3.47
C VAL A 176 8.38 -15.21 3.67
N LEU A 177 9.52 -15.48 4.32
CA LEU A 177 9.95 -16.82 4.70
C LEU A 177 10.35 -16.86 6.18
N SER A 178 9.88 -17.88 6.90
CA SER A 178 10.26 -18.17 8.27
C SER A 178 11.77 -18.37 8.44
N ILE A 179 12.32 -17.80 9.51
CA ILE A 179 13.71 -18.03 9.93
C ILE A 179 13.98 -19.52 10.25
N HIS A 180 12.94 -20.29 10.55
CA HIS A 180 13.03 -21.73 10.81
C HIS A 180 13.15 -22.57 9.53
N HIS A 181 12.93 -21.99 8.35
CA HIS A 181 12.89 -22.77 7.11
C HIS A 181 14.27 -23.34 6.75
N PRO A 182 14.39 -24.61 6.30
CA PRO A 182 15.68 -25.22 5.97
C PRO A 182 16.45 -24.46 4.89
N GLU A 183 15.71 -23.94 3.90
CA GLU A 183 16.24 -23.13 2.79
C GLU A 183 16.35 -21.63 3.09
N VAL A 184 16.33 -21.21 4.36
CA VAL A 184 16.38 -19.77 4.69
C VAL A 184 17.65 -19.09 4.18
N LEU A 185 18.79 -19.80 4.16
CA LEU A 185 20.04 -19.25 3.62
C LEU A 185 19.95 -18.99 2.12
N SER A 186 19.35 -19.90 1.34
CA SER A 186 19.22 -19.72 -0.11
C SER A 186 18.23 -18.58 -0.43
N PHE A 187 17.21 -18.40 0.40
CA PHE A 187 16.27 -17.28 0.32
C PHE A 187 16.93 -15.91 0.59
N ILE A 188 17.74 -15.79 1.66
CA ILE A 188 18.45 -14.53 2.00
C ILE A 188 19.29 -14.03 0.82
N ARG A 189 19.89 -14.95 0.07
CA ARG A 189 20.80 -14.65 -1.05
C ARG A 189 20.12 -14.41 -2.38
N VAL A 190 18.78 -14.52 -2.46
CA VAL A 190 18.03 -14.51 -3.74
C VAL A 190 18.39 -13.33 -4.66
N LYS A 191 18.63 -12.15 -4.09
CA LYS A 191 18.92 -10.92 -4.84
C LYS A 191 20.40 -10.63 -5.07
N GLN A 192 21.32 -11.28 -4.35
CA GLN A 192 22.74 -10.90 -4.34
C GLN A 192 23.38 -10.90 -5.74
N ASP A 193 23.05 -11.91 -6.55
CA ASP A 193 23.61 -12.10 -7.89
C ASP A 193 22.54 -11.96 -8.99
N SER A 194 21.44 -11.27 -8.73
CA SER A 194 20.39 -11.10 -9.74
C SER A 194 20.85 -10.10 -10.81
N PRO A 195 21.02 -10.51 -12.10
CA PRO A 195 21.40 -9.59 -13.16
C PRO A 195 20.35 -8.50 -13.39
N ASP A 196 19.10 -8.78 -13.01
CA ASP A 196 17.93 -7.93 -13.22
C ASP A 196 17.48 -7.22 -11.93
N ILE A 197 18.38 -7.02 -10.96
CA ILE A 197 18.03 -6.42 -9.66
C ILE A 197 17.30 -5.07 -9.80
N LYS A 198 17.61 -4.30 -10.85
CA LYS A 198 16.96 -3.01 -11.17
C LYS A 198 15.50 -3.16 -11.56
N ASP A 199 15.13 -4.30 -12.14
CA ASP A 199 13.78 -4.59 -12.61
C ASP A 199 13.01 -5.50 -11.67
N TRP A 200 13.62 -5.91 -10.56
CA TRP A 200 13.03 -6.78 -9.56
C TRP A 200 11.74 -6.19 -8.96
N LYS A 201 10.73 -7.05 -8.77
CA LYS A 201 9.36 -6.67 -8.38
C LYS A 201 8.96 -7.12 -6.97
N PHE A 202 9.82 -7.87 -6.29
CA PHE A 202 9.58 -8.41 -4.95
C PHE A 202 10.45 -7.74 -3.88
N ASN A 203 9.82 -7.26 -2.83
CA ASN A 203 10.44 -7.10 -1.51
C ASN A 203 10.50 -8.47 -0.84
N LEU A 204 11.55 -8.71 -0.05
CA LEU A 204 11.75 -9.96 0.66
C LEU A 204 11.88 -9.66 2.15
N SER A 205 11.32 -10.51 2.99
CA SER A 205 11.53 -10.41 4.43
C SER A 205 11.65 -11.78 5.07
N VAL A 206 12.51 -11.87 6.06
CA VAL A 206 12.59 -13.05 6.91
C VAL A 206 11.67 -12.84 8.11
N ASN A 207 10.78 -13.80 8.34
CA ASN A 207 9.92 -13.83 9.52
C ASN A 207 10.74 -14.31 10.73
N ILE A 208 11.13 -13.35 11.57
CA ILE A 208 11.90 -13.57 12.79
C ILE A 208 10.95 -13.91 13.95
N THR A 209 11.37 -14.83 14.80
CA THR A 209 10.60 -15.29 15.96
C THR A 209 11.30 -14.95 17.27
N ASP A 210 10.53 -14.82 18.35
CA ASP A 210 11.05 -14.64 19.71
C ASP A 210 12.15 -15.70 20.05
N ALA A 211 11.99 -16.95 19.60
CA ALA A 211 12.96 -18.03 19.81
C ALA A 211 14.32 -17.81 19.10
N PHE A 212 14.31 -17.21 17.90
CA PHE A 212 15.54 -16.86 17.19
C PHE A 212 16.28 -15.73 17.89
N ILE A 213 15.55 -14.71 18.36
CA ILE A 213 16.11 -13.61 19.14
C ILE A 213 16.75 -14.13 20.43
N GLN A 214 16.09 -15.03 21.16
CA GLN A 214 16.67 -15.67 22.35
C GLN A 214 17.96 -16.44 22.03
N SER A 215 17.98 -17.19 20.92
CA SER A 215 19.18 -17.92 20.48
C SER A 215 20.33 -16.98 20.15
N LEU A 216 20.03 -15.82 19.53
CA LEU A 216 21.01 -14.76 19.27
C LEU A 216 21.60 -14.19 20.57
N GLU A 217 20.74 -13.80 21.52
CA GLU A 217 21.17 -13.19 22.78
C GLU A 217 22.02 -14.14 23.62
N ASN A 218 21.60 -15.41 23.71
CA ASN A 218 22.30 -16.44 24.49
C ASN A 218 23.51 -17.04 23.75
N LYS A 219 23.70 -16.73 22.47
CA LYS A 219 24.73 -17.32 21.59
C LYS A 219 24.64 -18.84 21.52
N GLU A 220 23.42 -19.36 21.46
CA GLU A 220 23.13 -20.80 21.39
C GLU A 220 22.77 -21.21 19.96
N PRO A 221 23.10 -22.44 19.52
CA PRO A 221 22.70 -22.93 18.20
C PRO A 221 21.17 -22.90 18.01
N PHE A 222 20.72 -22.27 16.92
CA PHE A 222 19.32 -22.23 16.54
C PHE A 222 18.96 -23.46 15.70
N THR A 223 17.81 -24.07 15.96
CA THR A 223 17.37 -25.30 15.28
C THR A 223 16.34 -24.97 14.21
N LEU A 224 16.64 -25.27 12.95
CA LEU A 224 15.71 -25.17 11.82
C LEU A 224 14.64 -26.28 11.91
N SER A 225 13.57 -26.16 11.12
CA SER A 225 12.43 -27.08 11.17
C SER A 225 12.78 -28.52 10.78
N ASN A 226 13.86 -28.74 10.04
CA ASN A 226 14.40 -30.06 9.72
C ASN A 226 15.32 -30.65 10.80
N GLY A 227 15.49 -29.97 11.93
CA GLY A 227 16.37 -30.38 13.03
C GLY A 227 17.83 -29.95 12.87
N GLN A 228 18.21 -29.33 11.75
CA GLN A 228 19.56 -28.82 11.55
C GLN A 228 19.84 -27.66 12.51
N LYS A 229 20.99 -27.71 13.19
CA LYS A 229 21.46 -26.61 14.04
C LYS A 229 22.34 -25.66 13.23
N VAL A 230 22.08 -24.37 13.36
CA VAL A 230 22.84 -23.29 12.73
C VAL A 230 23.28 -22.28 13.77
N ASP A 231 24.37 -21.57 13.50
CA ASP A 231 24.79 -20.44 14.33
C ASP A 231 23.89 -19.23 14.03
N PRO A 232 23.11 -18.74 15.01
CA PRO A 232 22.23 -17.61 14.78
C PRO A 232 23.00 -16.32 14.46
N GLN A 233 24.23 -16.15 14.99
CA GLN A 233 25.07 -14.98 14.73
C GLN A 233 25.48 -14.91 13.26
N VAL A 234 25.85 -16.06 12.69
CA VAL A 234 26.16 -16.16 11.25
C VAL A 234 24.92 -15.87 10.42
N LEU A 235 23.76 -16.44 10.78
CA LEU A 235 22.52 -16.23 10.04
C LEU A 235 22.06 -14.77 10.05
N MET A 236 22.11 -14.11 11.21
CA MET A 236 21.78 -12.69 11.33
C MET A 236 22.79 -11.80 10.61
N SER A 237 24.08 -12.14 10.65
CA SER A 237 25.11 -11.41 9.90
C SER A 237 24.88 -11.49 8.40
N LEU A 238 24.50 -12.68 7.89
CA LEU A 238 24.14 -12.85 6.47
C LEU A 238 22.92 -12.00 6.08
N ILE A 239 21.88 -11.95 6.93
CA ILE A 239 20.71 -11.09 6.68
C ILE A 239 21.16 -9.62 6.59
N ALA A 240 21.95 -9.15 7.55
CA ALA A 240 22.42 -7.76 7.59
C ALA A 240 23.32 -7.41 6.39
N GLU A 241 24.23 -8.30 6.00
CA GLU A 241 25.10 -8.13 4.83
C GLU A 241 24.29 -7.98 3.54
N HIS A 242 23.27 -8.81 3.35
CA HIS A 242 22.44 -8.79 2.15
C HIS A 242 21.50 -7.58 2.12
N ALA A 243 20.93 -7.23 3.28
CA ALA A 243 20.16 -6.01 3.43
C ALA A 243 21.01 -4.77 3.14
N HIS A 244 22.29 -4.77 3.53
CA HIS A 244 23.22 -3.70 3.19
C HIS A 244 23.53 -3.67 1.69
N ALA A 245 23.76 -4.82 1.07
CA ALA A 245 24.13 -4.91 -0.35
C ALA A 245 22.97 -4.58 -1.30
N THR A 246 21.73 -4.96 -0.96
CA THR A 246 20.59 -4.93 -1.90
C THR A 246 19.34 -4.24 -1.36
N GLY A 247 19.29 -3.89 -0.08
CA GLY A 247 18.08 -3.41 0.60
C GLY A 247 17.19 -4.52 1.16
N ASP A 248 17.51 -5.80 0.88
CA ASP A 248 16.72 -6.97 1.26
C ASP A 248 17.61 -8.15 1.73
N PRO A 249 17.07 -9.08 2.53
CA PRO A 249 15.70 -9.10 3.04
C PRO A 249 15.52 -8.19 4.26
N GLY A 250 14.30 -7.64 4.40
CA GLY A 250 13.83 -7.03 5.63
C GLY A 250 13.51 -8.05 6.72
N LEU A 251 13.06 -7.56 7.87
CA LEU A 251 12.60 -8.38 8.99
C LEU A 251 11.10 -8.15 9.22
N ILE A 252 10.34 -9.24 9.40
CA ILE A 252 8.95 -9.20 9.84
C ILE A 252 8.80 -10.07 11.09
N PHE A 253 7.95 -9.67 12.01
CA PHE A 253 7.70 -10.40 13.25
C PHE A 253 6.26 -10.92 13.27
N MET A 254 5.98 -11.99 12.51
CA MET A 254 4.62 -12.49 12.34
C MET A 254 4.02 -13.05 13.64
N ASP A 255 4.85 -13.50 14.58
CA ASP A 255 4.43 -13.93 15.91
C ASP A 255 3.83 -12.77 16.72
N ARG A 256 4.50 -11.61 16.73
CA ARG A 256 4.02 -10.37 17.36
C ARG A 256 2.76 -9.85 16.66
N ILE A 257 2.75 -9.84 15.33
CA ILE A 257 1.59 -9.47 14.52
C ILE A 257 0.38 -10.33 14.88
N ASN A 258 0.53 -11.65 14.90
CA ASN A 258 -0.58 -12.57 15.18
C ASN A 258 -1.03 -12.54 16.65
N ARG A 259 -0.12 -12.31 17.59
CA ARG A 259 -0.45 -12.07 19.01
C ARG A 259 -1.31 -10.81 19.22
N LEU A 260 -1.22 -9.84 18.30
CA LEU A 260 -2.04 -8.62 18.30
C LEU A 260 -3.23 -8.69 17.32
N ASN A 261 -3.49 -9.87 16.71
CA ASN A 261 -4.62 -10.05 15.83
C ASN A 261 -5.92 -9.76 16.58
N ARG A 262 -6.70 -8.79 16.06
CA ARG A 262 -7.96 -8.36 16.66
C ARG A 262 -9.14 -9.27 16.31
N VAL A 263 -8.98 -10.17 15.34
CA VAL A 263 -9.99 -11.12 14.89
C VAL A 263 -9.40 -12.54 14.81
N PRO A 264 -8.88 -13.10 15.93
CA PRO A 264 -8.18 -14.38 15.93
C PRO A 264 -9.08 -15.57 15.54
N HIS A 265 -10.40 -15.43 15.68
CA HIS A 265 -11.38 -16.43 15.25
C HIS A 265 -11.43 -16.63 13.72
N MET A 266 -10.91 -15.66 12.95
CA MET A 266 -10.78 -15.76 11.48
C MET A 266 -9.50 -16.51 11.06
N GLY A 267 -8.65 -16.90 12.01
CA GLY A 267 -7.37 -17.54 11.77
C GLY A 267 -6.19 -16.62 12.04
N ARG A 268 -5.02 -17.03 11.52
CA ARG A 268 -3.77 -16.26 11.61
C ARG A 268 -3.58 -15.45 10.35
N TYR A 269 -3.04 -14.23 10.49
CA TYR A 269 -2.52 -13.49 9.35
C TYR A 269 -1.45 -14.32 8.66
N GLU A 270 -1.59 -14.45 7.34
CA GLU A 270 -0.77 -15.33 6.51
C GLU A 270 0.58 -14.70 6.21
N THR A 271 0.56 -13.43 5.78
CA THR A 271 1.75 -12.65 5.45
C THR A 271 1.40 -11.15 5.46
N VAL A 272 2.29 -10.32 4.93
CA VAL A 272 2.12 -8.86 4.81
C VAL A 272 2.07 -8.43 3.35
N VAL A 273 1.42 -7.30 3.12
CA VAL A 273 1.38 -6.63 1.81
C VAL A 273 2.76 -6.10 1.40
N PRO A 274 2.98 -5.65 0.14
CA PRO A 274 4.29 -5.28 -0.39
C PRO A 274 5.15 -4.35 0.48
N CYS A 275 4.54 -3.38 1.17
CA CYS A 275 5.27 -2.41 1.99
C CYS A 275 5.35 -2.81 3.49
N GLY A 276 4.84 -3.98 3.87
CA GLY A 276 4.92 -4.53 5.22
C GLY A 276 4.00 -3.88 6.26
N GLU A 277 3.19 -2.90 5.87
CA GLU A 277 2.40 -2.04 6.76
C GLU A 277 1.06 -2.65 7.20
N VAL A 278 0.56 -3.64 6.46
CA VAL A 278 -0.66 -4.39 6.81
C VAL A 278 -0.43 -5.88 6.69
N SER A 279 -0.82 -6.62 7.73
CA SER A 279 -0.89 -8.08 7.74
C SER A 279 -2.30 -8.52 7.41
N LEU A 280 -2.42 -9.54 6.56
CA LEU A 280 -3.67 -9.92 5.92
C LEU A 280 -3.86 -11.44 5.92
N PHE A 281 -5.11 -11.88 5.88
CA PHE A 281 -5.50 -13.27 5.67
C PHE A 281 -5.46 -13.66 4.19
N SER A 282 -5.48 -14.96 3.91
CA SER A 282 -5.64 -15.49 2.57
C SER A 282 -6.90 -14.95 1.87
N GLY A 283 -6.73 -14.35 0.69
CA GLY A 283 -7.80 -13.70 -0.06
C GLY A 283 -8.18 -12.32 0.43
N GLU A 284 -7.61 -11.81 1.52
CA GLU A 284 -7.93 -10.49 2.05
C GLU A 284 -7.27 -9.38 1.22
N VAL A 285 -7.92 -8.21 1.21
CA VAL A 285 -7.46 -7.00 0.53
C VAL A 285 -7.61 -5.81 1.46
N CYS A 286 -6.85 -4.73 1.23
CA CYS A 286 -6.91 -3.53 2.05
C CYS A 286 -7.21 -2.27 1.22
N GLN A 287 -8.04 -1.39 1.78
CA GLN A 287 -8.25 -0.03 1.29
C GLN A 287 -7.41 0.95 2.11
N PHE A 288 -6.65 1.81 1.46
CA PHE A 288 -5.78 2.75 2.17
C PHE A 288 -5.91 4.19 1.67
N SER A 289 -5.85 5.14 2.59
CA SER A 289 -5.79 6.58 2.33
C SER A 289 -4.94 7.26 3.40
N TYR A 290 -4.46 8.47 3.12
CA TYR A 290 -3.56 9.20 4.01
C TYR A 290 -4.16 10.55 4.42
N LEU A 291 -3.94 10.92 5.67
CA LEU A 291 -4.19 12.27 6.18
C LEU A 291 -2.91 13.10 6.08
N ASN A 292 -3.00 14.24 5.41
CA ASN A 292 -1.88 15.16 5.22
C ASN A 292 -1.75 16.09 6.44
N LEU A 293 -0.97 15.68 7.45
CA LEU A 293 -0.87 16.39 8.73
C LEU A 293 -0.55 17.90 8.61
N PRO A 294 0.35 18.35 7.70
CA PRO A 294 0.59 19.77 7.46
C PRO A 294 -0.66 20.61 7.14
N ARG A 295 -1.71 20.01 6.58
CA ARG A 295 -2.99 20.71 6.30
C ARG A 295 -3.82 21.00 7.54
N PHE A 296 -3.47 20.39 8.67
CA PHE A 296 -4.14 20.58 9.96
C PHE A 296 -3.36 21.48 10.91
N LEU A 297 -2.23 22.06 10.48
CA LEU A 297 -1.41 22.87 11.38
C LEU A 297 -1.82 24.34 11.39
N GLU A 298 -2.25 24.87 12.52
CA GLU A 298 -2.55 26.29 12.75
C GLU A 298 -1.62 26.88 13.79
N LYS A 299 -0.85 27.91 13.41
CA LYS A 299 0.10 28.60 14.30
C LYS A 299 1.05 27.65 15.05
N GLY A 300 1.47 26.56 14.40
CA GLY A 300 2.38 25.54 14.97
C GLY A 300 1.69 24.41 15.74
N GLU A 301 0.37 24.47 15.92
CA GLU A 301 -0.42 23.45 16.61
C GLU A 301 -1.35 22.70 15.67
N ILE A 302 -1.71 21.46 16.03
CA ILE A 302 -2.64 20.66 15.23
C ILE A 302 -4.07 21.09 15.58
N ASP A 303 -4.86 21.42 14.57
CA ASP A 303 -6.31 21.51 14.65
C ASP A 303 -6.90 20.10 14.75
N TRP A 304 -7.12 19.68 16.00
CA TRP A 304 -7.63 18.36 16.33
C TRP A 304 -9.08 18.16 15.89
N ASP A 305 -9.88 19.22 15.83
CA ASP A 305 -11.29 19.13 15.42
C ASP A 305 -11.40 18.89 13.91
N ALA A 306 -10.65 19.65 13.10
CA ALA A 306 -10.59 19.42 11.67
C ALA A 306 -9.98 18.06 11.32
N LEU A 307 -8.98 17.60 12.09
CA LEU A 307 -8.38 16.28 11.92
C LEU A 307 -9.40 15.18 12.22
N LYS A 308 -10.17 15.31 13.31
CA LYS A 308 -11.25 14.38 13.67
C LYS A 308 -12.33 14.29 12.58
N GLU A 309 -12.79 15.42 12.05
CA GLU A 309 -13.75 15.44 10.94
C GLU A 309 -13.20 14.74 9.69
N SER A 310 -11.91 14.95 9.39
CA SER A 310 -11.26 14.31 8.24
C SER A 310 -11.09 12.81 8.45
N ILE A 311 -10.77 12.34 9.66
CA ILE A 311 -10.73 10.90 10.00
C ILE A 311 -12.10 10.25 9.72
N GLN A 312 -13.19 10.87 10.18
CA GLN A 312 -14.55 10.33 9.95
C GLN A 312 -14.90 10.29 8.47
N THR A 313 -14.53 11.34 7.74
CA THR A 313 -14.75 11.43 6.29
C THR A 313 -13.94 10.36 5.55
N THR A 314 -12.66 10.19 5.90
CA THR A 314 -11.80 9.16 5.31
C THR A 314 -12.29 7.75 5.63
N MET A 315 -12.78 7.50 6.85
CA MET A 315 -13.36 6.21 7.20
C MET A 315 -14.50 5.83 6.27
N LEU A 316 -15.43 6.75 5.98
CA LEU A 316 -16.53 6.47 5.07
C LEU A 316 -16.10 6.36 3.61
N ILE A 317 -15.09 7.14 3.18
CA ILE A 317 -14.46 6.97 1.86
C ILE A 317 -13.94 5.54 1.70
N LEU A 318 -13.22 5.03 2.71
CA LEU A 318 -12.60 3.70 2.66
C LEU A 318 -13.64 2.58 2.79
N ASP A 319 -14.66 2.75 3.63
CA ASP A 319 -15.74 1.76 3.75
C ASP A 319 -16.60 1.68 2.47
N ASN A 320 -16.86 2.81 1.81
CA ASN A 320 -17.47 2.80 0.49
C ASN A 320 -16.55 2.18 -0.58
N ALA A 321 -15.23 2.33 -0.45
CA ALA A 321 -14.29 1.64 -1.32
C ALA A 321 -14.28 0.12 -1.09
N VAL A 322 -14.49 -0.35 0.15
CA VAL A 322 -14.75 -1.77 0.43
C VAL A 322 -15.98 -2.22 -0.34
N GLU A 323 -17.07 -1.46 -0.27
CA GLU A 323 -18.32 -1.80 -0.96
C GLU A 323 -18.15 -1.95 -2.47
N VAL A 324 -17.49 -0.99 -3.12
CA VAL A 324 -17.14 -1.06 -4.55
C VAL A 324 -16.40 -2.35 -4.91
N ASN A 325 -15.56 -2.84 -4.00
CA ASN A 325 -14.63 -3.92 -4.27
C ASN A 325 -15.26 -5.30 -4.14
N ILE A 326 -16.35 -5.48 -3.39
CA ILE A 326 -16.98 -6.79 -3.17
C ILE A 326 -17.25 -7.50 -4.51
N ASP A 327 -17.87 -6.79 -5.46
CA ASP A 327 -18.22 -7.33 -6.78
C ASP A 327 -17.06 -7.30 -7.80
N ARG A 328 -15.87 -6.86 -7.38
CA ARG A 328 -14.69 -6.68 -8.26
C ARG A 328 -13.53 -7.60 -7.91
N MET A 329 -13.69 -8.42 -6.88
CA MET A 329 -12.68 -9.36 -6.44
C MET A 329 -12.47 -10.49 -7.45
N PRO A 330 -11.21 -10.89 -7.72
CA PRO A 330 -10.91 -12.00 -8.64
C PRO A 330 -11.48 -13.35 -8.20
N THR A 331 -11.64 -13.55 -6.89
CA THR A 331 -12.06 -14.83 -6.32
C THR A 331 -13.27 -14.65 -5.39
N LYS A 332 -14.09 -15.69 -5.28
CA LYS A 332 -15.21 -15.74 -4.34
C LYS A 332 -14.74 -15.59 -2.90
N GLN A 333 -13.65 -16.27 -2.53
CA GLN A 333 -13.04 -16.14 -1.21
C GLN A 333 -12.69 -14.68 -0.90
N SER A 334 -12.08 -13.96 -1.83
CA SER A 334 -11.76 -12.54 -1.62
C SER A 334 -12.99 -11.67 -1.48
N ALA A 335 -14.06 -11.91 -2.26
CA ALA A 335 -15.33 -11.21 -2.13
C ALA A 335 -15.98 -11.45 -0.75
N GLU A 336 -15.94 -12.69 -0.26
CA GLU A 336 -16.45 -13.05 1.06
C GLU A 336 -15.62 -12.43 2.19
N VAL A 337 -14.30 -12.53 2.11
CA VAL A 337 -13.38 -12.00 3.14
C VAL A 337 -13.50 -10.49 3.24
N ILE A 338 -13.48 -9.76 2.11
CA ILE A 338 -13.59 -8.30 2.14
C ILE A 338 -14.96 -7.84 2.64
N SER A 339 -16.04 -8.54 2.27
CA SER A 339 -17.40 -8.22 2.72
C SER A 339 -17.55 -8.37 4.24
N ASN A 340 -16.96 -9.42 4.82
CA ASN A 340 -17.03 -9.70 6.25
C ASN A 340 -16.09 -8.84 7.10
N LEU A 341 -14.83 -8.67 6.67
CA LEU A 341 -13.81 -7.99 7.48
C LEU A 341 -13.78 -6.48 7.27
N ARG A 342 -14.17 -6.00 6.08
CA ARG A 342 -14.20 -4.59 5.69
C ARG A 342 -12.92 -3.83 6.09
N ARG A 343 -11.75 -4.45 5.89
CA ARG A 343 -10.48 -3.87 6.36
C ARG A 343 -10.15 -2.57 5.63
N VAL A 344 -9.83 -1.56 6.42
CA VAL A 344 -9.38 -0.25 5.95
C VAL A 344 -8.13 0.19 6.73
N GLY A 345 -7.32 1.04 6.11
CA GLY A 345 -6.14 1.66 6.72
C GLY A 345 -6.11 3.16 6.47
N ILE A 346 -5.95 3.93 7.54
CA ILE A 346 -5.74 5.38 7.49
C ILE A 346 -4.30 5.64 7.93
N GLY A 347 -3.47 6.07 6.99
CA GLY A 347 -2.11 6.53 7.28
C GLY A 347 -2.05 8.03 7.51
N ILE A 348 -0.87 8.49 7.88
CA ILE A 348 -0.53 9.91 7.95
C ILE A 348 0.65 10.19 7.02
N CYS A 349 0.69 11.38 6.44
CA CYS A 349 1.87 11.90 5.76
C CYS A 349 2.20 13.31 6.26
N GLY A 350 3.43 13.76 5.99
CA GLY A 350 3.90 15.08 6.41
C GLY A 350 4.26 15.21 7.89
N PHE A 351 4.50 14.08 8.59
CA PHE A 351 4.84 14.11 10.02
C PHE A 351 6.17 14.84 10.30
N SER A 352 7.14 14.72 9.39
CA SER A 352 8.44 15.40 9.57
C SER A 352 8.31 16.93 9.51
N GLU A 353 7.38 17.42 8.69
CA GLU A 353 7.05 18.82 8.50
C GLU A 353 6.32 19.38 9.74
N VAL A 354 5.46 18.57 10.36
CA VAL A 354 4.85 18.88 11.66
C VAL A 354 5.92 19.08 12.72
N LEU A 355 6.89 18.15 12.82
CA LEU A 355 7.99 18.26 13.79
C LEU A 355 8.86 19.50 13.54
N GLN A 356 9.13 19.83 12.28
CA GLN A 356 9.88 21.03 11.91
C GLN A 356 9.14 22.31 12.32
N ALA A 357 7.83 22.40 12.05
CA ALA A 357 7.03 23.57 12.40
C ALA A 357 6.90 23.76 13.93
N LYS A 358 6.84 22.67 14.70
CA LYS A 358 6.82 22.73 16.16
C LYS A 358 8.15 23.20 16.76
N LYS A 359 9.29 22.84 16.15
CA LYS A 359 10.63 23.25 16.62
C LYS A 359 10.99 24.67 16.23
N SER A 360 10.46 25.19 15.12
CA SER A 360 10.69 26.56 14.67
C SER A 360 9.40 27.11 14.08
N PRO A 361 8.54 27.79 14.87
CA PRO A 361 7.26 28.32 14.39
C PRO A 361 7.41 29.40 13.30
N THR A 362 8.64 29.89 13.07
CA THR A 362 9.03 30.83 12.01
C THR A 362 9.46 30.16 10.72
N VAL A 363 9.73 28.84 10.70
CA VAL A 363 9.98 28.11 9.45
C VAL A 363 8.63 27.96 8.76
N PRO A 364 8.44 28.55 7.57
CA PRO A 364 7.18 28.40 6.85
C PRO A 364 6.94 26.91 6.66
N LEU A 365 5.81 26.40 7.16
CA LEU A 365 5.30 25.13 6.70
C LEU A 365 5.26 25.22 5.19
N ARG A 366 6.04 24.36 4.51
CA ARG A 366 6.30 24.44 3.06
C ARG A 366 5.04 24.43 2.18
N HIS A 367 3.84 24.32 2.78
CA HIS A 367 2.55 24.22 2.10
C HIS A 367 1.38 25.02 2.72
N LYS A 368 1.59 25.96 3.66
CA LYS A 368 0.47 26.82 4.12
C LYS A 368 0.45 28.15 3.36
N ILE A 369 -0.53 28.30 2.45
CA ILE A 369 -0.91 29.59 1.89
C ILE A 369 -1.32 30.49 3.06
N SER A 370 -0.67 31.64 3.19
CA SER A 370 -1.10 32.67 4.13
C SER A 370 -2.52 33.09 3.70
N GLN A 371 -3.52 32.91 4.56
CA GLN A 371 -4.80 33.59 4.43
C GLN A 371 -4.54 35.08 4.68
N LYS A 372 -4.05 35.79 3.67
CA LYS A 372 -4.11 37.26 3.66
C LYS A 372 -5.31 37.64 2.79
N SER A 373 -6.36 38.05 3.52
CA SER A 373 -7.48 38.95 3.17
C SER A 373 -7.95 38.97 1.72
#